data_AF-A0A418VIE2-F1
#
_entry.id   AF-A0A418VIE2-F1
#
_cell.length_a   1.000
_cell.length_b   1.000
_cell.length_c   1.000
_cell.angle_alpha   90.00
_cell.angle_beta   90.00
_cell.angle_gamma   90.00
#
_symmetry.space_group_name_H-M   'P 1'
#
loop_
_entity.id
_entity.type
_entity.pdbx_description
1 polymer ?
#
loop_
_entity_poly.entity_id
_entity_poly.type
_entity_poly.pdbx_seq_one_letter_code
_entity_poly.pdbx_strand_id
1 'polypeptide(L)' 'MGTSSKSSQTNTARASSAEDGSNAASIDDLASTINLAIEQAEDLGIGAAVQLLMMARLEVDLTEIARETKTRTTA' A
#
# COMPACT_ATOMS: atom_id res chain seq x y z
N MET A 1 8.07 -57.55 -1.99
CA MET A 1 7.12 -56.89 -1.08
C MET A 1 7.00 -55.43 -1.52
N GLY A 2 5.97 -55.09 -2.28
CA GLY A 2 5.72 -53.72 -2.72
C GLY A 2 4.75 -53.05 -1.77
N THR A 3 5.01 -51.80 -1.40
CA THR A 3 4.00 -50.92 -0.81
C THR A 3 3.96 -49.62 -1.60
N SER A 4 2.95 -49.54 -2.46
CA SER A 4 2.46 -48.30 -3.05
C SER A 4 1.52 -47.65 -2.04
N SER A 5 1.82 -46.44 -1.59
CA SER A 5 0.87 -45.63 -0.82
C SER A 5 0.38 -44.45 -1.66
N LYS A 6 -0.93 -44.48 -1.89
CA LYS A 6 -1.77 -43.58 -2.67
C LYS A 6 -1.74 -42.13 -2.18
N SER A 7 -1.73 -41.24 -3.17
CA SER A 7 -2.20 -39.86 -3.12
C SER A 7 -3.57 -39.76 -2.45
N SER A 8 -3.71 -38.81 -1.50
CA SER A 8 -4.99 -38.36 -0.96
C SER A 8 -5.10 -36.86 -1.17
N GLN A 9 -5.82 -36.51 -2.23
CA GLN A 9 -6.32 -35.18 -2.54
C GLN A 9 -7.54 -34.89 -1.66
N THR A 10 -7.52 -33.81 -0.88
CA THR A 10 -8.74 -33.07 -0.49
C THR A 10 -8.42 -31.58 -0.31
N ASN A 11 -8.56 -30.87 -1.43
CA ASN A 11 -9.33 -29.64 -1.54
C ASN A 11 -9.73 -28.96 -0.20
N THR A 12 -8.91 -28.05 0.30
CA THR A 12 -9.41 -26.93 1.10
C THR A 12 -9.22 -25.66 0.29
N ALA A 13 -10.24 -25.38 -0.52
CA ALA A 13 -10.50 -24.05 -1.02
C ALA A 13 -10.64 -23.11 0.18
N ARG A 14 -9.54 -22.47 0.60
CA ARG A 14 -9.63 -21.14 1.15
C ARG A 14 -9.48 -20.18 -0.01
N ALA A 15 -10.62 -20.00 -0.69
CA ALA A 15 -10.93 -18.70 -1.26
C ALA A 15 -10.91 -17.72 -0.09
N SER A 16 -9.73 -17.16 0.22
CA SER A 16 -9.71 -15.82 0.77
C SER A 16 -10.20 -14.96 -0.37
N SER A 17 -11.49 -14.64 -0.31
CA SER A 17 -12.11 -13.63 -1.14
C SER A 17 -11.10 -12.52 -1.35
N ALA A 18 -10.77 -12.27 -2.61
CA ALA A 18 -10.27 -10.97 -3.00
C ALA A 18 -11.32 -9.99 -2.47
N GLU A 19 -11.00 -9.33 -1.36
CA GLU A 19 -11.66 -8.09 -0.99
C GLU A 19 -11.21 -7.09 -2.06
N ASP A 20 -11.86 -7.19 -3.22
CA ASP A 20 -11.95 -6.13 -4.23
C ASP A 20 -12.86 -5.03 -3.65
N GLY A 21 -12.51 -4.58 -2.45
CA GLY A 21 -12.95 -3.35 -1.86
C GLY A 21 -11.84 -2.38 -2.20
N SER A 22 -11.91 -1.82 -3.41
CA SER A 22 -11.16 -0.65 -3.82
C SER A 22 -11.60 0.55 -2.96
N ASN A 23 -11.37 0.47 -1.64
CA ASN A 23 -11.40 1.61 -0.74
C ASN A 23 -10.09 2.33 -1.02
N ALA A 24 -10.03 3.01 -2.15
CA ALA A 24 -8.89 3.83 -2.52
C ALA A 24 -8.68 4.80 -1.35
N ALA A 25 -7.61 4.56 -0.58
CA ALA A 25 -7.25 5.41 0.54
C ALA A 25 -7.26 6.86 0.04
N SER A 26 -7.89 7.75 0.79
CA SER A 26 -7.89 9.15 0.41
C SER A 26 -6.44 9.64 0.35
N ILE A 27 -6.19 10.69 -0.44
CA ILE A 27 -4.86 11.33 -0.50
C ILE A 27 -4.44 11.73 0.92
N ASP A 28 -5.37 12.17 1.76
CA ASP A 28 -5.16 12.50 3.17
C ASP A 28 -4.74 11.28 4.01
N ASP A 29 -5.39 10.13 3.84
CA ASP A 29 -5.03 8.90 4.56
C ASP A 29 -3.62 8.42 4.16
N LEU A 30 -3.29 8.54 2.88
CA LEU A 30 -1.97 8.18 2.35
C LEU A 30 -0.89 9.13 2.88
N ALA A 31 -1.16 10.44 2.88
CA ALA A 31 -0.33 11.48 3.47
C ALA A 31 0.00 11.19 4.94
N SER A 32 -1.05 10.90 5.73
CA SER A 32 -0.94 10.57 7.15
C SER A 32 -0.11 9.31 7.39
N THR A 33 -0.33 8.28 6.57
CA THR A 33 0.41 7.02 6.64
C THR A 33 1.90 7.22 6.34
N ILE A 34 2.24 8.03 5.33
CA ILE A 34 3.63 8.34 4.98
C ILE A 34 4.30 9.12 6.12
N ASN A 35 3.63 10.10 6.73
CA ASN A 35 4.18 10.85 7.86
C ASN A 35 4.50 9.93 9.04
N LEU A 36 3.59 9.02 9.40
CA LEU A 36 3.84 8.03 10.46
C LEU A 36 5.03 7.12 10.12
N ALA A 37 5.16 6.70 8.87
CA ALA A 37 6.29 5.89 8.44
C ALA A 37 7.63 6.65 8.50
N ILE A 38 7.62 7.97 8.24
CA ILE A 38 8.80 8.83 8.40
C ILE A 38 9.23 8.85 9.86
N GLU A 39 8.31 9.14 10.78
CA GLU A 39 8.59 9.15 12.23
C GLU A 39 9.17 7.80 12.69
N GLN A 40 8.58 6.68 12.25
CA GLN A 40 9.09 5.35 12.55
C GLN A 40 10.48 5.09 11.96
N ALA A 41 10.76 5.55 10.75
CA ALA A 41 12.06 5.41 10.12
C ALA A 41 13.14 6.27 10.80
N GLU A 42 12.77 7.46 11.28
CA GLU A 42 13.63 8.34 12.08
C GLU A 42 13.95 7.69 13.44
N ASP A 43 12.94 7.17 14.13
CA ASP A 43 13.09 6.46 15.42
C ASP A 43 14.00 5.23 15.30
N LEU A 44 13.93 4.52 14.18
CA LEU A 44 14.78 3.37 13.88
C LEU A 44 16.17 3.76 13.35
N GLY A 45 16.42 5.05 13.09
CA GLY A 45 17.69 5.55 12.56
C GLY A 45 17.99 5.14 11.11
N ILE A 46 16.96 4.81 10.32
CA ILE A 46 17.11 4.31 8.94
C ILE A 46 17.01 5.49 7.96
N GLY A 47 18.08 6.27 7.84
CA GLY A 47 18.08 7.51 7.03
C GLY A 47 17.69 7.32 5.55
N ALA A 48 18.03 6.20 4.93
CA ALA A 48 17.63 5.90 3.56
C ALA A 48 16.10 5.72 3.41
N ALA A 49 15.44 5.13 4.42
CA ALA A 49 13.99 4.98 4.43
C ALA A 49 13.31 6.34 4.63
N VAL A 50 13.82 7.17 5.53
CA VAL A 50 13.35 8.56 5.71
C VAL A 50 13.40 9.31 4.38
N GLN A 51 14.53 9.27 3.68
CA GLN A 51 14.68 9.98 2.41
C GLN A 51 13.69 9.49 1.33
N LEU A 52 13.50 8.18 1.20
CA LEU A 52 12.53 7.61 0.27
C LEU A 52 11.09 8.02 0.61
N LEU A 53 10.73 8.00 1.89
CA LEU A 53 9.39 8.37 2.35
C LEU A 53 9.11 9.87 2.18
N MET A 54 10.11 10.72 2.41
CA MET A 54 10.00 12.15 2.12
C MET A 54 9.75 12.42 0.63
N MET A 55 10.41 11.66 -0.27
CA MET A 55 10.14 11.77 -1.71
C MET A 55 8.73 11.30 -2.06
N ALA A 56 8.27 10.19 -1.48
CA ALA A 56 6.91 9.71 -1.67
C ALA A 56 5.88 10.76 -1.18
N ARG A 57 6.14 11.43 -0.06
CA ARG A 57 5.27 12.50 0.46
C ARG A 57 5.14 13.65 -0.54
N LEU A 58 6.26 14.10 -1.10
CA LEU A 58 6.27 15.16 -2.11
C LEU A 58 5.46 14.79 -3.35
N GLU A 59 5.56 13.53 -3.81
CA GLU A 59 4.78 13.06 -4.96
C GLU A 59 3.27 13.07 -4.69
N VAL A 60 2.86 12.69 -3.48
CA VAL A 60 1.45 12.75 -3.05
C VAL A 60 0.95 14.19 -3.04
N ASP A 61 1.70 15.13 -2.46
CA ASP A 61 1.31 16.54 -2.39
C ASP A 61 1.21 17.18 -3.79
N LEU A 62 2.16 16.88 -4.68
CA LEU A 62 2.11 17.37 -6.07
C LEU A 62 0.93 16.79 -6.85
N THR A 63 0.56 15.54 -6.58
CA THR A 63 -0.61 14.90 -7.19
C THR A 63 -1.91 15.57 -6.73
N GLU A 64 -2.00 15.94 -5.46
CA GLU A 64 -3.13 16.70 -4.92
C GLU A 64 -3.27 18.07 -5.60
N ILE A 65 -2.18 18.84 -5.66
CA ILE A 65 -2.14 20.15 -6.32
C ILE A 65 -2.57 20.04 -7.80
N ALA A 66 -2.07 19.03 -8.51
CA ALA A 66 -2.42 18.80 -9.90
C ALA A 66 -3.93 18.50 -10.06
N ARG A 67 -4.50 17.74 -9.12
CA ARG A 67 -5.93 17.42 -9.09
C ARG A 67 -6.78 18.67 -8.85
N GLU A 68 -6.42 19.49 -7.87
CA GLU A 68 -7.10 20.76 -7.57
C GLU A 68 -7.00 21.77 -8.71
N THR A 69 -5.86 21.83 -9.39
CA THR A 69 -5.66 22.72 -10.54
C THR A 69 -6.55 22.32 -11.71
N LYS A 70 -6.71 21.00 -11.94
CA LYS A 70 -7.57 20.47 -12.99
C LYS A 70 -9.03 20.78 -12.73
N THR A 71 -9.51 20.61 -11.49
CA THR A 71 -10.91 20.92 -11.14
C THR A 71 -11.21 22.42 -11.24
N ARG A 72 -10.24 23.29 -10.91
CA ARG A 72 -10.38 24.75 -11.04
C ARG A 72 -10.45 25.25 -12.48
N THR A 73 -9.77 24.58 -13.42
CA THR A 73 -9.73 25.00 -14.84
C THR A 73 -11.00 24.60 -15.60
N THR A 74 -11.75 23.62 -15.08
CA THR A 74 -12.97 23.08 -15.72
C THR A 74 -14.28 23.60 -15.12
N ALA A 75 -14.22 24.51 -14.13
CA ALA A 75 -15.35 25.13 -13.47
C ALA A 75 -15.54 26.58 -13.94
#